data_AF-A0A1Z4EC51-F1
#
_entry.id   AF-A0A1Z4EC51-F1
#
_cell.length_a   1.000
_cell.length_b   1.000
_cell.length_c   1.000
_cell.angle_alpha   90.00
_cell.angle_beta   90.00
_cell.angle_gamma   90.00
#
_symmetry.space_group_name_H-M   'P 1'
#
loop_
_entity.id
_entity.type
_entity.pdbx_description
1 polymer ?
#
loop_
_entity_poly.entity_id
_entity_poly.type
_entity_poly.pdbx_seq_one_letter_code
_entity_poly.pdbx_strand_id
1 'polypeptide(L)' 'MRMIPLPANGQPAAAMYLRMGAAFQLHVLDVRGDGVSHVVAFLDDRLFAKFGLPSSL' A
#
# COMPACT_ATOMS: atom_id res chain seq x y z
N MET A 1 -7.20 -7.42 -8.97
CA MET A 1 -6.52 -6.69 -7.87
C MET A 1 -5.86 -5.48 -8.47
N ARG A 2 -5.76 -4.38 -7.72
CA ARG A 2 -5.13 -3.12 -8.17
C ARG A 2 -4.18 -2.63 -7.08
N MET A 3 -2.96 -2.28 -7.47
CA MET A 3 -1.97 -1.62 -6.59
C MET A 3 -1.91 -0.14 -6.93
N ILE A 4 -2.11 0.75 -5.96
CA ILE A 4 -1.93 2.20 -6.14
C ILE A 4 -0.64 2.62 -5.43
N PRO A 5 0.37 3.12 -6.16
CA PRO A 5 1.60 3.60 -5.54
C PRO A 5 1.36 4.87 -4.73
N LEU A 6 2.01 4.97 -3.59
CA LEU A 6 1.96 6.12 -2.69
C LEU A 6 3.26 6.19 -1.86
N PRO A 7 3.68 7.36 -1.38
CA PRO A 7 4.75 7.44 -0.39
C PRO A 7 4.21 7.20 1.02
N ALA A 8 4.97 6.47 1.85
CA ALA A 8 4.66 6.31 3.28
C ALA A 8 5.94 6.54 4.09
N ASN A 9 5.95 7.54 4.97
CA ASN A 9 7.11 7.90 5.80
C ASN A 9 8.43 8.04 5.02
N GLY A 10 8.37 8.66 3.83
CA GLY A 10 9.53 8.82 2.94
C GLY A 10 9.96 7.56 2.18
N GLN A 11 9.26 6.44 2.36
CA GLN A 11 9.53 5.18 1.67
C GLN A 11 8.51 4.92 0.54
N PRO A 12 8.90 4.17 -0.51
CA PRO A 12 7.95 3.68 -1.49
C PRO A 12 6.92 2.74 -0.85
N ALA A 13 5.65 2.93 -1.19
CA ALA A 13 4.57 2.10 -0.72
C ALA A 13 3.50 1.87 -1.80
N ALA A 14 2.62 0.90 -1.56
CA ALA A 14 1.49 0.63 -2.43
C ALA A 14 0.27 0.12 -1.65
N ALA A 15 -0.88 0.76 -1.89
CA ALA A 15 -2.17 0.30 -1.42
C ALA A 15 -2.74 -0.78 -2.36
N MET A 16 -3.11 -1.94 -1.81
CA MET A 16 -3.73 -3.03 -2.54
C MET A 16 -5.24 -3.03 -2.35
N TYR A 17 -5.95 -3.07 -3.48
CA TYR A 17 -7.37 -3.33 -3.55
C TYR A 17 -7.62 -4.69 -4.18
N LEU A 18 -8.58 -5.43 -3.61
CA LEU A 18 -9.00 -6.74 -4.10
C LEU A 18 -9.79 -6.62 -5.41
N ARG A 19 -10.21 -7.77 -5.94
CA ARG A 19 -11.22 -7.79 -7.00
C ARG A 19 -12.51 -7.16 -6.46
N MET A 20 -13.23 -6.41 -7.30
CA MET A 20 -14.38 -5.56 -6.90
C MET A 20 -14.03 -4.32 -6.05
N GLY A 21 -12.75 -3.94 -6.01
CA GLY A 21 -12.35 -2.61 -5.55
C GLY A 21 -12.18 -2.46 -4.04
N ALA A 22 -12.49 -3.45 -3.22
CA ALA A 22 -12.37 -3.34 -1.75
C ALA A 22 -10.92 -3.12 -1.28
N ALA A 23 -10.71 -2.15 -0.37
CA ALA A 23 -9.44 -1.91 0.30
C ALA A 23 -9.03 -3.14 1.11
N PHE A 24 -7.72 -3.43 1.18
CA PHE A 24 -7.24 -4.64 1.84
C PHE A 24 -5.95 -4.46 2.62
N GLN A 25 -4.82 -4.16 1.97
CA GLN A 25 -3.56 -3.98 2.68
C GLN A 25 -2.69 -2.89 2.07
N LEU A 26 -1.86 -2.27 2.91
CA LEU A 26 -0.86 -1.28 2.50
C LEU A 26 0.54 -1.86 2.67
N HIS A 27 1.33 -1.87 1.61
CA HIS A 27 2.70 -2.37 1.61
C HIS A 27 3.67 -1.20 1.67
N VAL A 28 4.60 -1.21 2.61
CA VAL A 28 5.76 -0.30 2.64
C VAL A 28 7.00 -1.10 2.26
N LEU A 29 7.76 -0.60 1.29
CA LEU A 29 8.89 -1.30 0.68
C LEU A 29 10.20 -0.69 1.18
N ASP A 30 11.09 -1.54 1.69
CA ASP A 30 12.50 -1.20 1.91
C ASP A 30 13.28 -1.57 0.63
N VAL A 31 13.61 -0.56 -0.17
CA VAL A 31 14.33 -0.70 -1.43
C VAL A 31 15.82 -0.44 -1.19
N ARG A 32 16.67 -1.39 -1.57
CA ARG A 32 18.13 -1.31 -1.42
C ARG A 32 18.81 -1.81 -2.68
N GLY A 33 19.84 -1.09 -3.14
CA GLY A 33 20.52 -1.43 -4.39
C GLY A 33 19.55 -1.42 -5.57
N ASP A 34 19.46 -2.54 -6.28
CA ASP A 34 18.63 -2.75 -7.46
C ASP A 34 17.27 -3.42 -7.17
N GLY A 35 16.92 -3.66 -5.89
CA GLY A 35 15.75 -4.46 -5.54
C GLY A 35 15.02 -4.10 -4.25
N VAL A 36 13.89 -4.79 -4.03
CA VAL A 36 13.13 -4.76 -2.78
C VAL A 36 13.78 -5.75 -1.81
N SER A 37 14.29 -5.25 -0.70
CA SER A 37 14.93 -6.07 0.33
C SER A 37 13.95 -6.58 1.40
N HIS A 38 12.91 -5.80 1.70
CA HIS A 38 11.89 -6.15 2.67
C HIS A 38 10.55 -5.45 2.37
N VAL A 39 9.46 -6.08 2.79
CA VAL A 39 8.10 -5.53 2.67
C VAL A 39 7.38 -5.69 4.00
N VAL A 40 6.87 -4.59 4.54
CA VAL A 40 5.92 -4.61 5.65
C VAL A 40 4.52 -4.41 5.08
N ALA A 41 3.64 -5.38 5.33
CA ALA A 41 2.24 -5.31 4.96
C ALA A 41 1.37 -4.98 6.18
N PHE A 42 0.63 -3.88 6.11
CA PHE A 42 -0.35 -3.50 7.10
C PHE A 42 -1.74 -3.93 6.62
N LEU A 43 -2.35 -4.86 7.35
CA LEU A 43 -3.70 -5.36 7.11
C LEU A 43 -4.72 -4.55 7.92
N ASP A 44 -4.78 -3.25 7.67
CA ASP A 44 -5.69 -2.30 8.33
C ASP A 44 -6.20 -1.28 7.30
N ASP A 45 -7.46 -1.43 6.89
CA ASP A 45 -8.09 -0.58 5.89
C ASP A 45 -8.27 0.87 6.35
N ARG A 46 -8.27 1.13 7.67
CA ARG A 46 -8.35 2.48 8.24
C ARG A 46 -7.13 3.33 7.87
N LEU A 47 -6.02 2.71 7.47
CA LEU A 47 -4.86 3.43 6.95
C LEU A 47 -5.14 4.10 5.61
N PHE A 48 -6.03 3.56 4.78
CA PHE A 48 -6.32 4.12 3.45
C PHE A 48 -6.82 5.55 3.57
N ALA A 49 -7.74 5.82 4.50
CA ALA A 49 -8.24 7.16 4.79
C ALA A 49 -7.13 8.14 5.19
N LYS A 50 -6.10 7.68 5.93
CA LYS A 50 -4.94 8.52 6.30
C LYS A 50 -4.08 8.92 5.10
N PHE A 51 -4.12 8.13 4.02
CA PHE A 51 -3.46 8.42 2.75
C PHE A 51 -4.40 9.07 1.73
N GLY A 52 -5.60 9.51 2.13
CA GLY A 52 -6.59 10.12 1.23
C GLY A 52 -7.19 9.14 0.22
N LEU A 53 -7.09 7.84 0.49
CA LEU A 53 -7.58 6.77 -0.38
C LEU A 53 -8.99 6.32 0.05
N PRO A 54 -9.87 5.96 -0.90
CA PRO A 54 -11.21 5.46 -0.60
C PRO A 54 -11.19 4.03 -0.04
N SER A 55 -12.27 3.61 0.62
CA SER A 55 -12.45 2.22 1.07
C SER A 55 -12.76 1.26 -0.07
N SER A 56 -13.20 1.77 -1.23
CA SER A 56 -13.37 1.00 -2.47
C SER A 56 -12.98 1.83 -3.69
N LEU A 57 -12.35 1.17 -4.68
CA LEU A 57 -12.13 1.66 -6.04
C LEU A 57 -13.27 1.29 -6.98
#